data_AF-A0A430I1D0-F1
#
_entry.id   AF-A0A430I1D0-F1
#
_cell.length_a   1.000
_cell.length_b   1.000
_cell.length_c   1.000
_cell.angle_alpha   90.00
_cell.angle_beta   90.00
_cell.angle_gamma   90.00
#
_symmetry.space_group_name_H-M   'P 1'
#
loop_
_entity.id
_entity.type
_entity.pdbx_description
1 polymer ?
#
loop_
_entity_poly.entity_id
_entity_poly.type
_entity_poly.pdbx_seq_one_letter_code
_entity_poly.pdbx_strand_id
1 'polypeptide(L)'
;MGIKNTSRITRINSGTSTVKRLATGGVMGALLVGGVSVVGAQKDVTLDINGEATELTTLSRDVAGALKAAGVTLGEHDLVYPAPSESLAEGAEITVRTAKPVAVVIDGETTDITSTALTVEDLVGQLDGLTPAARTAEDGDTRLTDGMRVDITTPKIVALNDGGKVVYTEIAASTVGDLLNDRGIELGEHDRVTPDLDSPLTKNARVEIERVAVAEETVTESFDAEPEYVDDPESAEGSEKVLVEGAPGSREVTTRITTVNGVESEREQINEVELAPATPAKISRGTKAAPSVAGGSVWDTLAQCESGGDWSINTGNGYQGGLQFSPSTWAAYGGTQYAATANLATREQQIAIAEKTQAGQGWGAWPACTAKMGLR
;
A
#
# COMPACT_ATOMS: atom_id res chain seq x y z
N MET A 1 31.72 -26.15 22.54
CA MET A 1 30.40 -26.66 22.94
C MET A 1 29.66 -26.99 21.65
N GLY A 2 29.73 -28.26 21.21
CA GLY A 2 29.19 -28.68 19.91
C GLY A 2 27.77 -29.21 20.07
N ILE A 3 26.84 -28.70 19.26
CA ILE A 3 25.48 -29.24 19.14
C ILE A 3 25.39 -29.93 17.78
N LYS A 4 25.37 -31.26 17.83
CA LYS A 4 25.13 -32.15 16.69
C LYS A 4 23.65 -32.11 16.37
N ASN A 5 23.27 -31.67 15.16
CA ASN A 5 21.93 -31.90 14.65
C ASN A 5 21.97 -33.06 13.66
N THR A 6 21.30 -34.14 14.04
CA THR A 6 21.20 -35.41 13.32
C THR A 6 20.18 -35.29 12.18
N SER A 7 20.65 -35.17 10.94
CA SER A 7 19.80 -35.39 9.76
C SER A 7 19.74 -36.89 9.44
N ARG A 8 18.56 -37.49 9.66
CA ARG A 8 18.20 -38.82 9.16
C ARG A 8 17.76 -38.66 7.70
N ILE A 9 18.71 -38.75 6.77
CA ILE A 9 18.39 -38.96 5.36
C ILE A 9 18.17 -40.46 5.17
N THR A 10 16.89 -40.82 5.02
CA THR A 10 16.42 -42.15 4.62
C THR A 10 16.98 -42.45 3.23
N ARG A 11 17.88 -43.43 3.18
CA ARG A 11 18.51 -43.91 1.96
C ARG A 11 17.47 -44.75 1.18
N ILE A 12 16.71 -44.12 0.29
CA ILE A 12 15.81 -44.84 -0.62
C ILE A 12 16.63 -45.29 -1.84
N ASN A 13 17.00 -46.56 -1.79
CA ASN A 13 17.14 -47.51 -2.89
C ASN A 13 17.44 -46.91 -4.28
N SER A 14 18.73 -46.71 -4.59
CA SER A 14 19.20 -46.56 -5.96
C SER A 14 19.17 -47.94 -6.64
N GLY A 15 17.97 -48.37 -7.02
CA GLY A 15 17.74 -49.49 -7.92
C GLY A 15 18.19 -49.11 -9.32
N THR A 16 19.49 -49.20 -9.59
CA THR A 16 20.02 -49.16 -10.95
C THR A 16 19.58 -50.41 -11.70
N SER A 17 18.40 -50.35 -12.33
CA SER A 17 18.04 -51.24 -13.43
C SER A 17 17.97 -50.43 -14.71
N THR A 18 19.13 -49.92 -15.13
CA THR A 18 19.33 -49.47 -16.51
C THR A 18 19.39 -50.72 -17.39
N VAL A 19 18.22 -51.26 -17.76
CA VAL A 19 18.13 -52.00 -19.02
C VAL A 19 18.35 -50.94 -20.09
N LYS A 20 19.58 -50.84 -20.57
CA LYS A 20 19.91 -50.05 -21.76
C LYS A 20 19.05 -50.60 -22.90
N ARG A 21 17.86 -50.02 -23.12
CA ARG A 21 17.16 -50.10 -24.40
C ARG A 21 17.91 -49.19 -25.35
N LEU A 22 19.04 -49.71 -25.82
CA LEU A 22 19.83 -49.17 -26.90
C LEU A 22 18.96 -49.24 -28.17
N ALA A 23 18.19 -48.18 -28.43
CA ALA A 23 17.91 -47.80 -29.81
C ALA A 23 19.21 -47.20 -30.36
N THR A 24 20.18 -48.06 -30.64
CA THR A 24 21.30 -47.70 -31.51
C THR A 24 20.70 -47.50 -32.89
N GLY A 25 20.34 -46.25 -33.20
CA GLY A 25 20.13 -45.78 -34.57
C GLY A 25 21.44 -45.97 -35.33
N GLY A 26 21.54 -47.11 -36.00
CA GLY A 26 22.76 -47.56 -36.65
C GLY A 26 22.43 -48.66 -37.64
N VAL A 27 21.66 -48.33 -38.68
CA VAL A 27 21.56 -49.17 -39.86
C VAL A 27 22.35 -48.49 -40.98
N MET A 28 23.66 -48.71 -41.00
CA MET A 28 24.43 -48.65 -42.23
C MET A 28 24.35 -50.03 -42.90
N GLY A 29 23.90 -50.04 -44.15
CA GLY A 29 23.60 -51.24 -44.90
C GLY A 29 24.83 -52.07 -45.30
N ALA A 30 24.61 -53.38 -45.38
CA ALA A 30 24.96 -54.21 -46.53
C ALA A 30 24.47 -55.66 -46.27
N LEU A 31 23.46 -56.10 -47.04
CA LEU A 31 23.24 -57.53 -47.26
C LEU A 31 23.50 -57.82 -48.74
N LEU A 32 24.63 -58.46 -49.02
CA LEU A 32 24.95 -59.00 -50.35
C LEU A 32 24.76 -60.53 -50.37
N VAL A 33 23.79 -60.92 -51.20
CA VAL A 33 23.70 -62.10 -52.08
C VAL A 33 23.38 -63.47 -51.48
N GLY A 34 22.19 -63.96 -51.86
CA GLY A 34 21.96 -65.39 -52.13
C GLY A 34 20.52 -65.86 -52.06
N GLY A 35 19.72 -65.68 -53.13
CA GLY A 35 18.52 -66.52 -53.37
C GLY A 35 17.27 -65.79 -53.87
N VAL A 36 16.88 -66.11 -55.12
CA VAL A 36 15.57 -65.90 -55.77
C VAL A 36 14.84 -64.59 -55.47
N SER A 37 14.92 -63.63 -56.39
CA SER A 37 14.11 -62.41 -56.38
C SER A 37 12.63 -62.78 -56.55
N VAL A 38 11.87 -62.89 -55.46
CA VAL A 38 10.40 -62.88 -55.51
C VAL A 38 9.96 -61.42 -55.61
N VAL A 39 10.19 -60.84 -56.79
CA VAL A 39 9.76 -59.46 -57.12
C VAL A 39 8.23 -59.46 -57.13
N GLY A 40 7.62 -59.03 -56.03
CA GLY A 40 6.16 -58.99 -55.86
C GLY A 40 5.65 -59.32 -54.45
N ALA A 41 6.49 -59.83 -53.54
CA ALA A 41 6.10 -60.13 -52.15
C ALA A 41 6.76 -59.21 -51.09
N GLN A 42 7.79 -58.47 -51.51
CA GLN A 42 8.51 -57.50 -50.69
C GLN A 42 7.67 -56.23 -50.54
N LYS A 43 7.69 -55.66 -49.34
CA LYS A 43 6.98 -54.43 -49.01
C LYS A 43 7.92 -53.38 -48.47
N ASP A 44 7.79 -52.17 -48.97
CA ASP A 44 8.44 -50.98 -48.43
C ASP A 44 7.47 -50.28 -47.47
N VAL A 45 7.88 -50.09 -46.22
CA VAL A 45 7.05 -49.52 -45.16
C VAL A 45 7.83 -48.50 -44.35
N THR A 46 7.17 -47.44 -43.92
CA THR A 46 7.76 -46.44 -43.04
C THR A 46 7.54 -46.86 -41.60
N LEU A 47 8.62 -47.02 -40.84
CA LEU A 47 8.60 -47.34 -39.42
C LEU A 47 9.01 -46.11 -38.61
N ASP A 48 8.05 -45.47 -37.95
CA ASP A 48 8.25 -44.37 -37.00
C ASP A 48 8.38 -44.90 -35.58
N ILE A 49 9.60 -44.87 -35.04
CA ILE A 49 9.88 -45.26 -33.66
C ILE A 49 10.17 -44.01 -32.85
N ASN A 50 9.27 -43.67 -31.92
CA ASN A 50 9.45 -42.53 -31.02
C ASN A 50 9.78 -41.20 -31.75
N GLY A 51 9.17 -40.96 -32.90
CA GLY A 51 9.33 -39.76 -33.73
C GLY A 51 10.47 -39.85 -34.74
N GLU A 52 11.17 -40.99 -34.82
CA GLU A 52 12.23 -41.24 -35.79
C GLU A 52 11.72 -42.18 -36.88
N ALA A 53 11.39 -41.62 -38.04
CA ALA A 53 10.93 -42.37 -39.20
C ALA A 53 12.09 -43.00 -39.96
N THR A 54 11.98 -44.30 -40.22
CA THR A 54 12.95 -45.10 -40.98
C THR A 54 12.23 -45.92 -42.04
N GLU A 55 12.82 -46.04 -43.23
CA GLU A 55 12.30 -46.93 -44.26
C GLU A 55 12.74 -48.37 -43.96
N LEU A 56 11.77 -49.28 -43.95
CA LEU A 56 11.98 -50.70 -43.72
C LEU A 56 11.44 -51.47 -44.91
N THR A 57 12.30 -52.27 -45.51
CA THR A 57 11.87 -53.22 -46.51
C THR A 57 11.74 -54.63 -45.91
N THR A 58 10.58 -55.25 -46.07
CA THR A 58 10.25 -56.52 -45.40
C THR A 58 9.39 -57.47 -46.25
N LEU A 59 9.48 -58.78 -45.98
CA LEU A 59 8.60 -59.82 -46.55
C LEU A 59 7.44 -60.18 -45.61
N SER A 60 7.35 -59.51 -44.46
CA SER A 60 6.36 -59.81 -43.43
C SER A 60 4.93 -59.58 -43.91
N ARG A 61 4.01 -60.43 -43.42
CA ARG A 61 2.58 -60.37 -43.77
C ARG A 61 1.81 -59.42 -42.87
N ASP A 62 2.34 -59.12 -41.69
CA ASP A 62 1.73 -58.34 -40.63
C ASP A 62 2.73 -57.38 -39.96
N VAL A 63 2.20 -56.48 -39.14
CA VAL A 63 2.98 -55.48 -38.38
C VAL A 63 3.95 -56.16 -37.41
N ALA A 64 3.53 -57.21 -36.68
CA ALA A 64 4.39 -57.92 -35.73
C ALA A 64 5.64 -58.52 -36.40
N GLY A 65 5.47 -59.13 -37.57
CA GLY A 65 6.57 -59.64 -38.36
C GLY A 65 7.50 -58.53 -38.87
N ALA A 66 6.98 -57.36 -39.25
CA ALA A 66 7.79 -56.22 -39.67
C ALA A 66 8.63 -55.68 -38.51
N LEU A 67 8.04 -55.49 -37.34
CA LEU A 67 8.73 -55.05 -36.14
C LEU A 67 9.85 -56.02 -35.72
N LYS A 68 9.58 -57.33 -35.79
CA LYS A 68 10.60 -58.36 -35.53
C LYS A 68 11.75 -58.31 -36.53
N ALA A 69 11.46 -58.06 -37.81
CA ALA A 69 12.49 -57.91 -38.85
C ALA A 69 13.36 -56.66 -38.63
N ALA A 70 12.77 -55.59 -38.10
CA ALA A 70 13.47 -54.37 -37.69
C ALA A 70 14.19 -54.48 -36.34
N GLY A 71 14.11 -55.63 -35.65
CA GLY A 71 14.73 -55.83 -34.33
C GLY A 71 14.04 -55.07 -33.19
N VAL A 72 12.82 -54.58 -33.41
CA VAL A 72 12.05 -53.83 -32.40
C VAL A 72 11.45 -54.80 -31.40
N THR A 73 11.73 -54.58 -30.11
CA THR A 73 11.12 -55.32 -29.00
C THR A 73 10.10 -54.44 -28.31
N LEU A 74 8.86 -54.91 -28.24
CA LEU A 74 7.75 -54.18 -27.62
C LEU A 74 7.69 -54.43 -26.11
N GLY A 75 7.49 -53.38 -25.34
CA GLY A 75 7.06 -53.43 -23.95
C GLY A 75 5.56 -53.72 -23.81
N GLU A 76 5.13 -54.08 -22.60
CA GLU A 76 3.73 -54.41 -22.29
C GLU A 76 2.77 -53.23 -22.51
N HIS A 77 3.24 -52.00 -22.31
CA HIS A 77 2.45 -50.77 -22.43
C HIS A 77 2.78 -49.93 -23.67
N ASP A 78 3.63 -50.43 -24.56
CA ASP A 78 4.00 -49.71 -25.78
C ASP A 78 2.80 -49.61 -26.73
N LEU A 79 2.64 -48.44 -27.35
CA LEU A 79 1.64 -48.24 -28.39
C LEU A 79 2.22 -48.68 -29.74
N VAL A 80 1.45 -49.50 -30.47
CA VAL A 80 1.76 -49.87 -31.86
C VAL A 80 0.51 -49.63 -32.70
N TYR A 81 0.67 -48.87 -33.77
CA TYR A 81 -0.37 -48.63 -34.76
C TYR A 81 0.21 -48.78 -36.17
N PRO A 82 -0.46 -49.49 -37.10
CA PRO A 82 -1.64 -50.33 -36.90
C PRO A 82 -1.37 -51.52 -35.96
N ALA A 83 -2.39 -52.30 -35.59
CA ALA A 83 -2.24 -53.33 -34.56
C ALA A 83 -1.21 -54.41 -34.97
N PRO A 84 -0.48 -55.06 -34.04
CA PRO A 84 0.54 -56.06 -34.39
C PRO A 84 0.04 -57.22 -35.26
N SER A 85 -1.24 -57.59 -35.16
CA SER A 85 -1.87 -58.65 -35.97
C SER A 85 -2.42 -58.16 -37.32
N GLU A 86 -2.36 -56.86 -37.58
CA GLU A 86 -2.92 -56.25 -38.80
C GLU A 86 -2.06 -56.57 -40.02
N SER A 87 -2.74 -56.82 -41.15
CA SER A 87 -2.06 -57.16 -42.39
C SER A 87 -1.29 -55.97 -42.95
N LEU A 88 -0.04 -56.20 -43.34
CA LEU A 88 0.85 -55.17 -43.82
C LEU A 88 0.70 -54.98 -45.34
N ALA A 89 0.46 -53.73 -45.76
CA ALA A 89 0.38 -53.32 -47.16
C ALA A 89 1.66 -52.61 -47.62
N GLU A 90 1.83 -52.48 -48.94
CA GLU A 90 2.89 -51.66 -49.54
C GLU A 90 2.69 -50.19 -49.18
N GLY A 91 3.76 -49.51 -48.78
CA GLY A 91 3.73 -48.12 -48.35
C GLY A 91 3.02 -47.89 -47.02
N ALA A 92 2.80 -48.94 -46.21
CA ALA A 92 2.19 -48.81 -44.91
C ALA A 92 3.10 -48.02 -43.95
N GLU A 93 2.48 -47.23 -43.08
CA GLU A 93 3.16 -46.56 -41.97
C GLU A 93 2.91 -47.34 -40.68
N ILE A 94 3.97 -47.65 -39.93
CA ILE A 94 3.92 -48.29 -38.63
C ILE A 94 4.48 -47.31 -37.62
N THR A 95 3.68 -46.91 -36.66
CA THR A 95 4.07 -46.07 -35.53
C THR A 95 4.27 -46.94 -34.29
N VAL A 96 5.43 -46.77 -33.64
CA VAL A 96 5.73 -47.33 -32.33
C VAL A 96 6.01 -46.18 -31.37
N ARG A 97 5.32 -46.17 -30.22
CA ARG A 97 5.61 -45.27 -29.11
C ARG A 97 5.89 -46.08 -27.86
N THR A 98 7.11 -45.97 -27.36
CA THR A 98 7.55 -46.65 -26.15
C THR A 98 6.91 -45.99 -24.93
N ALA A 99 6.31 -46.80 -24.07
CA ALA A 99 5.77 -46.34 -22.81
C ALA A 99 6.89 -45.90 -21.85
N LYS A 100 6.73 -44.71 -21.28
CA LYS A 100 7.67 -44.10 -20.34
C LYS A 100 6.95 -43.77 -19.03
N PRO A 101 7.47 -44.19 -17.87
CA PRO A 101 7.06 -43.64 -16.59
C PRO A 101 7.46 -42.17 -16.51
N VAL A 102 6.53 -41.31 -16.14
CA VAL A 102 6.73 -39.87 -15.96
C VAL A 102 6.01 -39.41 -14.69
N ALA A 103 6.64 -38.48 -13.97
CA ALA A 103 6.06 -37.87 -12.77
C ALA A 103 5.38 -36.56 -13.17
N VAL A 104 4.06 -36.54 -13.21
CA VAL A 104 3.29 -35.33 -13.51
C VAL A 104 2.99 -34.60 -12.21
N VAL A 105 3.22 -33.30 -12.18
CA VAL A 105 3.03 -32.48 -10.97
C VAL A 105 2.07 -31.36 -11.30
N ILE A 106 0.86 -31.42 -10.76
CA ILE A 106 -0.17 -30.41 -11.00
C ILE A 106 -0.33 -29.59 -9.73
N ASP A 107 -0.01 -28.30 -9.81
CA ASP A 107 -0.08 -27.36 -8.67
C ASP A 107 0.64 -27.88 -7.39
N GLY A 108 1.75 -28.59 -7.58
CA GLY A 108 2.56 -29.18 -6.50
C GLY A 108 2.17 -30.61 -6.09
N GLU A 109 1.05 -31.14 -6.55
CA GLU A 109 0.63 -32.52 -6.30
C GLU A 109 1.23 -33.47 -7.35
N THR A 110 2.01 -34.46 -6.91
CA THR A 110 2.73 -35.38 -7.80
C THR A 110 1.95 -36.67 -8.03
N THR A 111 1.80 -37.07 -9.29
CA THR A 111 1.22 -38.35 -9.72
C THR A 111 2.15 -39.03 -10.72
N ASP A 112 2.50 -40.29 -10.46
CA ASP A 112 3.27 -41.11 -11.40
C ASP A 112 2.32 -41.75 -12.42
N ILE A 113 2.58 -41.54 -13.71
CA ILE A 113 1.82 -42.15 -14.80
C ILE A 113 2.76 -42.81 -15.81
N THR A 114 2.23 -43.77 -16.57
CA THR A 114 2.92 -44.34 -17.72
C THR A 114 2.27 -43.78 -18.98
N SER A 115 3.04 -43.10 -19.82
CA SER A 115 2.54 -42.49 -21.06
C SER A 115 3.35 -42.91 -22.27
N THR A 116 2.70 -42.94 -23.42
CA THR A 116 3.30 -43.15 -24.75
C THR A 116 3.43 -41.84 -25.54
N ALA A 117 3.16 -40.70 -24.91
CA ALA A 117 3.37 -39.38 -25.49
C ALA A 117 4.82 -39.17 -25.97
N LEU A 118 4.98 -38.44 -27.07
CA LEU A 118 6.28 -38.12 -27.63
C LEU A 118 6.86 -36.86 -26.98
N THR A 119 6.02 -35.84 -26.82
CA THR A 119 6.37 -34.51 -26.31
C THR A 119 5.61 -34.16 -25.04
N VAL A 120 6.06 -33.13 -24.31
CA VAL A 120 5.35 -32.60 -23.14
C VAL A 120 3.94 -32.13 -23.50
N GLU A 121 3.75 -31.49 -24.66
CA GLU A 121 2.43 -31.09 -25.15
C GLU A 121 1.50 -32.29 -25.36
N ASP A 122 1.99 -33.36 -26.01
CA ASP A 122 1.21 -34.59 -26.21
C ASP A 122 0.77 -35.22 -24.87
N LEU A 123 1.65 -35.18 -23.86
CA LEU A 123 1.33 -35.70 -22.52
C LEU A 123 0.25 -34.86 -21.86
N VAL A 124 0.40 -33.53 -21.87
CA VAL A 124 -0.59 -32.62 -21.30
C VAL A 124 -1.95 -32.80 -21.97
N GLY A 125 -1.99 -33.01 -23.30
CA GLY A 125 -3.22 -33.27 -24.04
C GLY A 125 -3.92 -34.59 -23.68
N GLN A 126 -3.21 -35.53 -23.05
CA GLN A 126 -3.78 -36.80 -22.56
C GLN A 126 -4.35 -36.70 -21.14
N LEU A 127 -4.05 -35.62 -20.40
CA LEU A 127 -4.48 -35.46 -19.01
C LEU A 127 -5.88 -34.85 -18.94
N ASP A 128 -6.77 -35.50 -18.19
CA ASP A 128 -8.11 -35.00 -17.93
C ASP A 128 -8.09 -33.78 -17.00
N GLY A 129 -9.00 -32.83 -17.24
CA GLY A 129 -9.22 -31.69 -16.34
C GLY A 129 -8.24 -30.52 -16.52
N LEU A 130 -7.30 -30.60 -17.46
CA LEU A 130 -6.46 -29.47 -17.84
C LEU A 130 -7.16 -28.62 -18.91
N THR A 131 -6.89 -27.31 -18.87
CA THR A 131 -7.33 -26.37 -19.90
C THR A 131 -6.15 -25.95 -20.76
N PRO A 132 -6.37 -25.45 -21.99
CA PRO A 132 -5.28 -24.91 -22.81
C PRO A 132 -4.51 -23.74 -22.18
N ALA A 133 -5.04 -23.14 -21.11
CA ALA A 133 -4.39 -22.07 -20.36
C ALA A 133 -3.49 -22.58 -19.23
N ALA A 134 -3.40 -23.89 -19.01
CA ALA A 134 -2.39 -24.47 -18.14
C ALA A 134 -0.98 -24.23 -18.71
N ARG A 135 -0.01 -23.99 -17.84
CA ARG A 135 1.39 -23.78 -18.22
C ARG A 135 2.24 -24.94 -17.75
N THR A 136 3.19 -25.35 -18.58
CA THR A 136 4.24 -26.30 -18.24
C THR A 136 5.53 -25.55 -17.93
N ALA A 137 6.34 -26.08 -17.00
CA ALA A 137 7.67 -25.55 -16.76
C ALA A 137 8.62 -25.81 -17.95
N GLU A 138 8.46 -26.96 -18.60
CA GLU A 138 9.18 -27.34 -19.81
C GLU A 138 8.45 -26.83 -21.07
N ASP A 139 9.19 -26.63 -22.15
CA ASP A 139 8.61 -26.28 -23.46
C ASP A 139 7.76 -27.44 -24.01
N GLY A 140 6.66 -27.12 -24.69
CA GLY A 140 5.71 -28.11 -25.23
C GLY A 140 6.35 -29.13 -26.17
N ASP A 141 7.30 -28.71 -27.00
CA ASP A 141 8.00 -29.56 -27.97
C ASP A 141 9.07 -30.45 -27.32
N THR A 142 9.32 -30.28 -26.02
CA THR A 142 10.33 -31.06 -25.29
C THR A 142 10.00 -32.55 -25.35
N ARG A 143 10.95 -33.36 -25.84
CA ARG A 143 10.79 -34.81 -25.92
C ARG A 143 10.74 -35.42 -24.52
N LEU A 144 9.73 -36.25 -24.26
CA LEU A 144 9.61 -36.97 -23.00
C LEU A 144 10.68 -38.05 -22.85
N THR A 145 11.25 -38.14 -21.65
CA THR A 145 12.24 -39.17 -21.28
C THR A 145 11.75 -40.01 -20.11
N ASP A 146 12.32 -41.20 -19.96
CA ASP A 146 12.07 -42.10 -18.83
C ASP A 146 12.36 -41.38 -17.49
N GLY A 147 11.39 -41.40 -16.58
CA GLY A 147 11.47 -40.75 -15.26
C GLY A 147 11.41 -39.22 -15.29
N MET A 148 11.05 -38.60 -16.42
CA MET A 148 10.91 -37.14 -16.52
C MET A 148 9.85 -36.63 -15.54
N ARG A 149 10.16 -35.52 -14.87
CA ARG A 149 9.20 -34.75 -14.07
C ARG A 149 8.63 -33.63 -14.94
N VAL A 150 7.31 -33.50 -15.00
CA VAL A 150 6.61 -32.46 -15.75
C VAL A 150 5.76 -31.65 -14.77
N ASP A 151 6.22 -30.44 -14.47
CA ASP A 151 5.50 -29.49 -13.61
C ASP A 151 4.49 -28.69 -14.45
N ILE A 152 3.24 -28.70 -13.98
CA ILE A 152 2.07 -28.09 -14.62
C ILE A 152 1.40 -27.16 -13.60
N THR A 153 1.22 -25.90 -13.99
CA THR A 153 0.48 -24.90 -13.21
C THR A 153 -0.88 -24.68 -13.86
N THR A 154 -1.96 -24.89 -13.11
CA THR A 154 -3.31 -24.63 -13.63
C THR A 154 -3.67 -23.15 -13.50
N PRO A 155 -4.50 -22.63 -14.42
CA PRO A 155 -4.99 -21.26 -14.32
C PRO A 155 -5.95 -21.11 -13.13
N LYS A 156 -5.75 -20.05 -12.36
CA LYS A 156 -6.53 -19.71 -11.17
C LYS A 156 -7.17 -18.35 -11.36
N ILE A 157 -8.45 -18.24 -11.02
CA ILE A 157 -9.14 -16.94 -10.95
C ILE A 157 -8.75 -16.27 -9.63
N VAL A 158 -8.17 -15.08 -9.71
CA VAL A 158 -7.73 -14.30 -8.55
C VAL A 158 -8.21 -12.86 -8.65
N ALA A 159 -8.45 -12.24 -7.51
CA ALA A 159 -8.75 -10.81 -7.41
C ALA A 159 -7.45 -10.08 -7.04
N LEU A 160 -7.06 -9.14 -7.88
CA LEU A 160 -5.88 -8.30 -7.68
C LEU A 160 -6.34 -6.87 -7.41
N ASN A 161 -6.10 -6.37 -6.21
CA ASN A 161 -6.29 -4.99 -5.81
C ASN A 161 -4.96 -4.25 -5.90
N ASP A 162 -4.80 -3.37 -6.88
CA ASP A 162 -3.61 -2.53 -7.01
C ASP A 162 -3.96 -1.07 -6.71
N GLY A 163 -3.51 -0.56 -5.57
CA GLY A 163 -3.74 0.84 -5.21
C GLY A 163 -5.22 1.20 -5.04
N GLY A 164 -6.08 0.24 -4.68
CA GLY A 164 -7.54 0.41 -4.61
C GLY A 164 -8.29 0.03 -5.90
N LYS A 165 -7.58 -0.26 -6.99
CA LYS A 165 -8.19 -0.72 -8.24
C LYS A 165 -8.24 -2.24 -8.29
N VAL A 166 -9.44 -2.79 -8.14
CA VAL A 166 -9.67 -4.25 -8.19
C VAL A 166 -9.89 -4.74 -9.61
N VAL A 167 -9.13 -5.76 -10.01
CA VAL A 167 -9.27 -6.48 -11.28
C VAL A 167 -9.30 -7.98 -11.00
N TYR A 168 -10.16 -8.71 -11.72
CA TYR A 168 -10.16 -10.16 -11.71
C TYR A 168 -9.33 -10.70 -12.87
N THR A 169 -8.55 -11.75 -12.62
CA THR A 169 -7.76 -12.40 -13.67
C THR A 169 -7.75 -13.90 -13.52
N GLU A 170 -7.74 -14.57 -14.65
CA GLU A 170 -7.40 -15.98 -14.76
C GLU A 170 -5.94 -16.10 -15.22
N ILE A 171 -5.12 -16.86 -14.50
CA ILE A 171 -3.68 -16.96 -14.78
C ILE A 171 -3.06 -18.21 -14.16
N ALA A 172 -2.16 -18.86 -14.90
CA ALA A 172 -1.40 -20.01 -14.46
C ALA A 172 -0.10 -19.58 -13.75
N ALA A 173 -0.26 -19.03 -12.55
CA ALA A 173 0.82 -18.65 -11.66
C ALA A 173 0.84 -19.53 -10.39
N SER A 174 2.05 -19.83 -9.91
CA SER A 174 2.25 -20.67 -8.73
C SER A 174 2.30 -19.84 -7.44
N THR A 175 2.84 -18.62 -7.50
CA THR A 175 2.97 -17.70 -6.37
C THR A 175 2.38 -16.32 -6.66
N VAL A 176 2.26 -15.49 -5.63
CA VAL A 176 1.91 -14.06 -5.79
C VAL A 176 2.96 -13.32 -6.62
N GLY A 177 4.25 -13.62 -6.43
CA GLY A 177 5.33 -13.04 -7.23
C GLY A 177 5.20 -13.37 -8.71
N ASP A 178 4.93 -14.63 -9.06
CA ASP A 178 4.71 -15.06 -10.44
C ASP A 178 3.52 -14.32 -11.08
N LEU A 179 2.42 -14.18 -10.32
CA LEU A 179 1.25 -13.42 -10.75
C LEU A 179 1.62 -11.98 -11.13
N LEU A 180 2.40 -11.29 -10.28
CA LEU A 180 2.78 -9.90 -10.54
C LEU A 180 3.71 -9.79 -11.76
N ASN A 181 4.70 -10.68 -11.85
CA ASN A 181 5.64 -10.72 -12.98
C ASN A 181 4.92 -10.96 -14.31
N ASP A 182 4.04 -11.96 -14.38
CA ASP A 182 3.25 -12.28 -15.58
C ASP A 182 2.30 -11.14 -15.99
N ARG A 183 1.83 -10.35 -15.00
CA ARG A 183 1.00 -9.17 -15.25
C ARG A 183 1.82 -7.92 -15.56
N GLY A 184 3.15 -8.00 -15.54
CA GLY A 184 4.05 -6.86 -15.76
C GLY A 184 3.89 -5.79 -14.69
N ILE A 185 3.59 -6.18 -13.45
CA ILE A 185 3.40 -5.28 -12.32
C ILE A 185 4.70 -5.17 -11.55
N GLU A 186 5.35 -4.02 -11.68
CA GLU A 186 6.55 -3.68 -10.92
C GLU A 186 6.16 -3.06 -9.57
N LEU A 187 6.89 -3.42 -8.51
CA LEU A 187 6.70 -2.88 -7.17
C LEU A 187 7.70 -1.75 -6.92
N GLY A 188 7.22 -0.65 -6.36
CA GLY A 188 8.06 0.41 -5.83
C GLY A 188 8.83 -0.03 -4.59
N GLU A 189 9.85 0.74 -4.21
CA GLU A 189 10.74 0.43 -3.08
C GLU A 189 9.99 0.22 -1.75
N HIS A 190 8.89 0.93 -1.56
CA HIS A 190 8.12 0.90 -0.32
C HIS A 190 6.76 0.21 -0.45
N ASP A 191 6.42 -0.30 -1.64
CA ASP A 191 5.16 -0.98 -1.89
C ASP A 191 5.05 -2.24 -1.04
N ARG A 192 3.83 -2.57 -0.64
CA ARG A 192 3.53 -3.73 0.21
C ARG A 192 2.56 -4.64 -0.50
N VAL A 193 2.83 -5.94 -0.47
CA VAL A 193 1.97 -6.96 -1.09
C VAL A 193 1.47 -7.92 -0.03
N THR A 194 0.17 -8.18 -0.05
CA THR A 194 -0.49 -9.16 0.83
C THR A 194 -1.35 -10.12 -0.01
N PRO A 195 -1.16 -11.44 0.09
CA PRO A 195 -0.07 -12.15 0.77
C PRO A 195 1.33 -11.81 0.20
N ASP A 196 2.40 -12.27 0.86
CA ASP A 196 3.78 -12.03 0.40
C ASP A 196 4.06 -12.68 -0.97
N LEU A 197 5.17 -12.30 -1.61
CA LEU A 197 5.50 -12.73 -2.98
C LEU A 197 5.68 -14.24 -3.12
N ASP A 198 6.18 -14.91 -2.08
CA ASP A 198 6.43 -16.36 -2.09
C ASP A 198 5.17 -17.17 -1.75
N SER A 199 4.10 -16.51 -1.31
CA SER A 199 2.85 -17.15 -0.93
C SER A 199 2.24 -17.90 -2.12
N PRO A 200 1.84 -19.17 -1.94
CA PRO A 200 1.19 -19.95 -2.99
C PRO A 200 -0.11 -19.29 -3.46
N LEU A 201 -0.28 -19.21 -4.78
CA LEU A 201 -1.50 -18.69 -5.37
C LEU A 201 -2.59 -19.76 -5.36
N THR A 202 -3.70 -19.48 -4.69
CA THR A 202 -4.84 -20.40 -4.58
C THR A 202 -6.05 -19.89 -5.36
N LYS A 203 -7.01 -20.79 -5.61
CA LYS A 203 -8.26 -20.42 -6.30
C LYS A 203 -9.03 -19.38 -5.46
N ASN A 204 -9.49 -18.32 -6.12
CA ASN A 204 -10.16 -17.18 -5.49
C ASN A 204 -9.29 -16.40 -4.50
N ALA A 205 -7.95 -16.52 -4.60
CA ALA A 205 -7.04 -15.70 -3.81
C ALA A 205 -7.32 -14.21 -4.06
N ARG A 206 -7.13 -13.42 -3.00
CA ARG A 206 -7.13 -11.96 -3.04
C ARG A 206 -5.72 -11.50 -2.80
N VAL A 207 -5.16 -10.79 -3.77
CA VAL A 207 -3.85 -10.17 -3.70
C VAL A 207 -4.06 -8.67 -3.63
N GLU A 208 -3.44 -8.02 -2.65
CA GLU A 208 -3.51 -6.60 -2.41
C GLU A 208 -2.12 -5.99 -2.50
N ILE A 209 -2.00 -4.92 -3.29
CA ILE A 209 -0.81 -4.10 -3.42
C ILE A 209 -1.15 -2.73 -2.86
N GLU A 210 -0.50 -2.38 -1.75
CA GLU A 210 -0.48 -1.02 -1.23
C GLU A 210 0.67 -0.27 -1.90
N ARG A 211 0.32 0.77 -2.67
CA ARG A 211 1.29 1.64 -3.33
C ARG A 211 1.76 2.69 -2.36
N VAL A 212 3.04 2.65 -1.96
CA VAL A 212 3.61 3.55 -0.97
C VAL A 212 4.64 4.45 -1.62
N ALA A 213 4.40 5.75 -1.58
CA ALA A 213 5.36 6.75 -2.06
C ALA A 213 5.76 7.69 -0.93
N VAL A 214 7.06 7.95 -0.84
CA VAL A 214 7.66 8.90 0.11
C VAL A 214 8.25 10.04 -0.69
N ALA A 215 7.81 11.26 -0.39
CA ALA A 215 8.30 12.49 -1.02
C ALA A 215 8.75 13.49 0.04
N GLU A 216 9.72 14.33 -0.31
CA GLU A 216 10.10 15.47 0.51
C GLU A 216 9.59 16.76 -0.16
N GLU A 217 8.90 17.58 0.63
CA GLU A 217 8.38 18.88 0.22
C GLU A 217 9.06 19.96 1.06
N THR A 218 9.72 20.92 0.40
CA THR A 218 10.30 22.09 1.06
C THR A 218 9.46 23.32 0.77
N VAL A 219 8.98 23.97 1.83
CA VAL A 219 8.17 25.19 1.73
C VAL A 219 8.83 26.31 2.54
N THR A 220 8.92 27.49 1.94
CA THR A 220 9.26 28.71 2.67
C THR A 220 8.00 29.27 3.34
N GLU A 221 8.03 29.42 4.66
CA GLU A 221 6.95 30.03 5.43
C GLU A 221 7.46 31.21 6.27
N SER A 222 6.55 32.14 6.56
CA SER A 222 6.82 33.26 7.46
C SER A 222 6.46 32.90 8.90
N PHE A 223 7.23 33.41 9.86
CA PHE A 223 6.94 33.27 11.29
C PHE A 223 7.13 34.60 12.03
N ASP A 224 6.37 34.80 13.10
CA ASP A 224 6.45 36.00 13.94
C ASP A 224 7.32 35.76 15.18
N ALA A 225 8.03 36.79 15.62
CA ALA A 225 8.72 36.79 16.91
C ALA A 225 7.75 37.15 18.03
N GLU A 226 7.97 36.58 19.22
CA GLU A 226 7.20 36.92 20.42
C GLU A 226 7.43 38.39 20.81
N PRO A 227 6.36 39.18 21.10
CA PRO A 227 6.51 40.61 21.36
C PRO A 227 7.27 40.91 22.65
N GLU A 228 8.07 41.97 22.61
CA GLU A 228 8.75 42.53 23.78
C GLU A 228 7.82 43.54 24.47
N TYR A 229 7.44 43.25 25.72
CA TYR A 229 6.60 44.14 26.52
C TYR A 229 7.44 45.14 27.31
N VAL A 230 7.04 46.42 27.23
CA VAL A 230 7.63 47.53 28.00
C VAL A 230 6.58 48.10 28.94
N ASP A 231 6.84 48.00 30.24
CA ASP A 231 5.91 48.51 31.25
C ASP A 231 5.83 50.05 31.20
N ASP A 232 4.60 50.57 31.17
CA ASP A 232 4.29 52.00 31.23
C ASP A 232 3.50 52.31 32.52
N PRO A 233 4.16 52.88 33.55
CA PRO A 233 3.52 53.19 34.82
C PRO A 233 2.54 54.36 34.76
N GLU A 234 2.49 55.10 33.65
CA GLU A 234 1.51 56.17 33.46
C GLU A 234 0.22 55.70 32.78
N SER A 235 0.29 54.58 32.05
CA SER A 235 -0.85 53.95 31.39
C SER A 235 -1.55 52.96 32.31
N ALA A 236 -2.88 52.94 32.26
CA ALA A 236 -3.73 52.08 33.09
C ALA A 236 -3.38 50.59 32.95
N GLU A 237 -3.39 49.85 34.06
CA GLU A 237 -3.23 48.39 34.03
C GLU A 237 -4.20 47.72 33.05
N GLY A 238 -3.67 46.82 32.22
CA GLY A 238 -4.44 46.13 31.17
C GLY A 238 -4.60 46.91 29.86
N SER A 239 -4.06 48.13 29.75
CA SER A 239 -3.94 48.82 28.45
C SER A 239 -2.68 48.38 27.71
N GLU A 240 -2.80 48.25 26.39
CA GLU A 240 -1.68 47.90 25.51
C GLU A 240 -1.62 48.86 24.33
N LYS A 241 -0.40 49.23 23.93
CA LYS A 241 -0.15 50.07 22.76
C LYS A 241 1.10 49.60 22.03
N VAL A 242 0.97 49.30 20.74
CA VAL A 242 2.12 49.01 19.88
C VAL A 242 2.98 50.27 19.74
N LEU A 243 4.24 50.17 20.17
CA LEU A 243 5.26 51.22 20.03
C LEU A 243 6.04 51.06 18.73
N VAL A 244 6.40 49.82 18.41
CA VAL A 244 7.15 49.45 17.21
C VAL A 244 6.52 48.18 16.63
N GLU A 245 6.16 48.22 15.36
CA GLU A 245 5.68 47.05 14.62
C GLU A 245 6.78 45.99 14.51
N GLY A 246 6.41 44.73 14.70
CA GLY A 246 7.28 43.61 14.40
C GLY A 246 7.40 43.40 12.89
N ALA A 247 8.37 42.59 12.48
CA ALA A 247 8.50 42.14 11.11
C ALA A 247 8.64 40.61 11.08
N PRO A 248 7.88 39.89 10.24
CA PRO A 248 7.98 38.44 10.17
C PRO A 248 9.36 38.04 9.65
N GLY A 249 9.88 36.95 10.21
CA GLY A 249 11.02 36.22 9.67
C GLY A 249 10.55 35.26 8.59
N SER A 250 11.50 34.50 8.04
CA SER A 250 11.19 33.43 7.09
C SER A 250 12.06 32.22 7.36
N ARG A 251 11.49 31.03 7.22
CA ARG A 251 12.18 29.76 7.37
C ARG A 251 11.77 28.79 6.26
N GLU A 252 12.68 27.93 5.85
CA GLU A 252 12.38 26.77 5.04
C GLU A 252 12.07 25.58 5.94
N VAL A 253 10.92 24.96 5.71
CA VAL A 253 10.50 23.74 6.38
C VAL A 253 10.50 22.62 5.36
N THR A 254 11.31 21.59 5.59
CA THR A 254 11.27 20.37 4.78
C THR A 254 10.45 19.32 5.51
N THR A 255 9.44 18.82 4.81
CA THR A 255 8.48 17.85 5.30
C THR A 255 8.57 16.58 4.48
N ARG A 256 8.68 15.43 5.15
CA ARG A 256 8.50 14.12 4.53
C ARG A 256 7.02 13.78 4.51
N ILE A 257 6.51 13.44 3.33
CA ILE A 257 5.12 13.07 3.09
C ILE A 257 5.11 11.62 2.63
N THR A 258 4.43 10.77 3.40
CA THR A 258 4.16 9.38 3.02
C THR A 258 2.73 9.28 2.52
N THR A 259 2.56 8.71 1.33
CA THR A 259 1.25 8.43 0.75
C THR A 259 1.06 6.93 0.59
N VAL A 260 -0.14 6.44 0.89
CA VAL A 260 -0.57 5.05 0.68
C VAL A 260 -1.77 5.08 -0.27
N ASN A 261 -1.65 4.39 -1.41
CA ASN A 261 -2.66 4.37 -2.47
C ASN A 261 -3.06 5.79 -2.95
N GLY A 262 -2.09 6.70 -2.98
CA GLY A 262 -2.28 8.10 -3.38
C GLY A 262 -2.91 9.01 -2.32
N VAL A 263 -3.17 8.50 -1.11
CA VAL A 263 -3.70 9.28 0.01
C VAL A 263 -2.60 9.54 1.03
N GLU A 264 -2.43 10.79 1.47
CA GLU A 264 -1.48 11.16 2.54
C GLU A 264 -1.83 10.41 3.82
N SER A 265 -0.90 9.57 4.29
CA SER A 265 -1.04 8.81 5.53
C SER A 265 -0.28 9.46 6.68
N GLU A 266 0.84 10.11 6.38
CA GLU A 266 1.74 10.69 7.37
C GLU A 266 2.49 11.89 6.79
N ARG A 267 2.68 12.91 7.64
CA ARG A 267 3.43 14.12 7.36
C ARG A 267 4.36 14.42 8.54
N GLU A 268 5.66 14.39 8.29
CA GLU A 268 6.70 14.58 9.32
C GLU A 268 7.61 15.74 8.93
N GLN A 269 7.73 16.77 9.78
CA GLN A 269 8.74 17.80 9.62
C GLN A 269 10.11 17.22 9.96
N ILE A 270 11.02 17.15 8.97
CA ILE A 270 12.33 16.53 9.14
C ILE A 270 13.47 17.55 9.20
N ASN A 271 13.26 18.77 8.71
CA ASN A 271 14.26 19.83 8.75
C ASN A 271 13.61 21.21 8.81
N GLU A 272 14.31 22.15 9.46
CA GLU A 272 13.93 23.57 9.51
C GLU A 272 15.19 24.42 9.39
N VAL A 273 15.17 25.40 8.49
CA VAL A 273 16.28 26.32 8.28
C VAL A 273 15.75 27.75 8.31
N GLU A 274 16.16 28.53 9.30
CA GLU A 274 15.86 29.96 9.32
C GLU A 274 16.62 30.68 8.19
N LEU A 275 15.88 31.35 7.31
CA LEU A 275 16.45 32.17 6.23
C LEU A 275 16.66 33.62 6.67
N ALA A 276 15.72 34.14 7.46
CA ALA A 276 15.76 35.50 7.99
C ALA A 276 15.08 35.57 9.37
N PRO A 277 15.70 36.23 10.36
CA PRO A 277 15.14 36.35 11.70
C PRO A 277 13.91 37.25 11.72
N ALA A 278 12.93 36.88 12.54
CA ALA A 278 11.79 37.74 12.86
C ALA A 278 12.21 38.86 13.82
N THR A 279 11.67 40.06 13.62
CA THR A 279 11.87 41.20 14.54
C THR A 279 10.66 41.32 15.46
N PRO A 280 10.82 41.27 16.79
CA PRO A 280 9.70 41.35 17.72
C PRO A 280 9.07 42.75 17.70
N ALA A 281 7.74 42.80 17.82
CA ALA A 281 7.03 44.05 18.09
C ALA A 281 7.36 44.53 19.51
N LYS A 282 7.41 45.85 19.72
CA LYS A 282 7.49 46.45 21.06
C LYS A 282 6.13 46.94 21.48
N ILE A 283 5.58 46.34 22.53
CA ILE A 283 4.25 46.68 23.04
C ILE A 283 4.41 47.34 24.41
N SER A 284 3.93 48.58 24.52
CA SER A 284 3.78 49.23 25.82
C SER A 284 2.59 48.62 26.54
N ARG A 285 2.80 48.15 27.77
CA ARG A 285 1.74 47.63 28.64
C ARG A 285 1.60 48.52 29.85
N GLY A 286 0.40 49.05 30.08
CA GLY A 286 0.12 49.86 31.25
C GLY A 286 0.25 49.05 32.54
N THR A 287 0.92 49.63 33.53
CA THR A 287 1.11 49.04 34.88
C THR A 287 0.61 49.95 35.99
N LYS A 288 -0.06 51.06 35.64
CA LYS A 288 -0.70 51.93 36.61
C LYS A 288 -1.91 51.22 37.20
N ALA A 289 -1.67 50.57 38.35
CA ALA A 289 -2.71 49.97 39.14
C ALA A 289 -3.81 51.00 39.41
N ALA A 290 -5.07 50.59 39.22
CA ALA A 290 -6.18 51.39 39.70
C ALA A 290 -6.04 51.55 41.23
N PRO A 291 -6.35 52.73 41.78
CA PRO A 291 -6.38 52.90 43.24
C PRO A 291 -7.31 51.85 43.85
N SER A 292 -6.84 51.16 44.89
CA SER A 292 -7.64 50.16 45.59
C SER A 292 -8.79 50.86 46.30
N VAL A 293 -10.02 50.47 45.96
CA VAL A 293 -11.23 51.04 46.55
C VAL A 293 -11.64 50.19 47.75
N ALA A 294 -11.51 50.74 48.94
CA ALA A 294 -12.03 50.14 50.17
C ALA A 294 -13.54 50.36 50.27
N GLY A 295 -14.35 49.52 49.61
CA GLY A 295 -15.82 49.59 49.74
C GLY A 295 -16.67 49.12 48.55
N GLY A 296 -16.15 48.25 47.67
CA GLY A 296 -16.78 47.84 46.42
C GLY A 296 -18.27 47.43 46.48
N SER A 297 -18.81 47.00 47.63
CA SER A 297 -20.23 46.62 47.75
C SER A 297 -21.23 47.77 47.63
N VAL A 298 -20.91 48.97 48.11
CA VAL A 298 -21.85 50.10 48.05
C VAL A 298 -21.90 50.66 46.64
N TRP A 299 -20.74 50.80 46.01
CA TRP A 299 -20.63 51.29 44.64
C TRP A 299 -21.22 50.31 43.61
N ASP A 300 -21.08 49.00 43.84
CA ASP A 300 -21.73 47.98 42.99
C ASP A 300 -23.24 48.00 43.12
N THR A 301 -23.75 48.16 44.35
CA THR A 301 -25.19 48.28 44.57
C THR A 301 -25.75 49.55 43.92
N LEU A 302 -24.97 50.64 43.95
CA LEU A 302 -25.33 51.87 43.27
C LEU A 302 -25.32 51.69 41.74
N ALA A 303 -24.27 51.07 41.19
CA ALA A 303 -24.21 50.78 39.77
C ALA A 303 -25.34 49.84 39.32
N GLN A 304 -25.73 48.86 40.14
CA GLN A 304 -26.89 48.00 39.86
C GLN A 304 -28.19 48.81 39.72
N CYS A 305 -28.35 49.86 40.51
CA CYS A 305 -29.52 50.73 40.44
C CYS A 305 -29.44 51.72 39.26
N GLU A 306 -28.25 52.27 39.00
CA GLU A 306 -28.02 53.34 38.02
C GLU A 306 -27.91 52.83 36.57
N SER A 307 -27.27 51.67 36.37
CA SER A 307 -26.97 51.10 35.05
C SER A 307 -27.38 49.64 34.89
N GLY A 308 -27.97 49.02 35.92
CA GLY A 308 -28.20 47.58 35.92
C GLY A 308 -26.92 46.76 36.17
N GLY A 309 -25.84 47.41 36.60
CA GLY A 309 -24.54 46.79 36.86
C GLY A 309 -23.59 46.78 35.66
N ASP A 310 -23.99 47.41 34.55
CA ASP A 310 -23.16 47.52 33.34
C ASP A 310 -22.22 48.73 33.44
N TRP A 311 -20.96 48.46 33.77
CA TRP A 311 -19.92 49.49 33.91
C TRP A 311 -19.52 50.15 32.58
N SER A 312 -19.85 49.55 31.44
CA SER A 312 -19.50 50.08 30.12
C SER A 312 -20.70 50.75 29.42
N ILE A 313 -21.81 50.96 30.13
CA ILE A 313 -23.04 51.47 29.54
C ILE A 313 -22.88 52.88 28.95
N ASN A 314 -23.41 53.07 27.75
CA ASN A 314 -23.54 54.38 27.11
C ASN A 314 -24.76 54.37 26.18
N THR A 315 -25.93 54.73 26.72
CA THR A 315 -27.20 54.68 25.98
C THR A 315 -27.49 55.94 25.16
N GLY A 316 -26.58 56.91 25.16
CA GLY A 316 -26.79 58.22 24.52
C GLY A 316 -27.74 59.15 25.30
N ASN A 317 -28.11 58.80 26.53
CA ASN A 317 -28.97 59.61 27.42
C ASN A 317 -28.23 60.80 28.09
N GLY A 318 -26.95 61.03 27.76
CA GLY A 318 -26.12 62.07 28.34
C GLY A 318 -25.32 61.64 29.58
N TYR A 319 -25.45 60.39 30.04
CA TYR A 319 -24.71 59.80 31.16
C TYR A 319 -23.98 58.53 30.72
N GLN A 320 -22.86 58.22 31.36
CA GLN A 320 -21.92 57.20 30.91
C GLN A 320 -21.37 56.38 32.09
N GLY A 321 -21.19 55.08 31.86
CA GLY A 321 -20.57 54.16 32.79
C GLY A 321 -21.51 53.67 33.90
N GLY A 322 -21.02 52.75 34.73
CA GLY A 322 -21.82 52.03 35.72
C GLY A 322 -22.51 52.93 36.73
N LEU A 323 -21.89 54.07 37.04
CA LEU A 323 -22.39 55.08 37.97
C LEU A 323 -23.00 56.29 37.25
N GLN A 324 -23.33 56.18 35.96
CA GLN A 324 -24.05 57.21 35.19
C GLN A 324 -23.44 58.62 35.35
N PHE A 325 -22.15 58.78 35.09
CA PHE A 325 -21.49 60.08 35.14
C PHE A 325 -21.91 60.96 33.95
N SER A 326 -22.16 62.25 34.21
CA SER A 326 -22.16 63.23 33.12
C SER A 326 -20.73 63.49 32.63
N PRO A 327 -20.49 63.75 31.33
CA PRO A 327 -19.15 64.06 30.83
C PRO A 327 -18.48 65.23 31.57
N SER A 328 -19.27 66.25 31.96
CA SER A 328 -18.77 67.40 32.73
C SER A 328 -18.32 67.02 34.14
N THR A 329 -19.08 66.17 34.85
CA THR A 329 -18.70 65.73 36.21
C THR A 329 -17.50 64.80 36.15
N TRP A 330 -17.47 63.88 35.19
CA TRP A 330 -16.34 62.98 34.94
C TRP A 330 -15.04 63.77 34.75
N ALA A 331 -15.05 64.78 33.87
CA ALA A 331 -13.90 65.64 33.65
C ALA A 331 -13.55 66.49 34.89
N ALA A 332 -14.53 67.08 35.56
CA ALA A 332 -14.32 67.96 36.71
C ALA A 332 -13.63 67.26 37.91
N TYR A 333 -13.92 65.98 38.13
CA TYR A 333 -13.31 65.18 39.20
C TYR A 333 -12.06 64.39 38.74
N GLY A 334 -11.59 64.66 37.52
CA GLY A 334 -10.33 64.14 37.00
C GLY A 334 -10.42 62.75 36.37
N GLY A 335 -11.61 62.28 35.98
CA GLY A 335 -11.78 60.98 35.32
C GLY A 335 -11.12 60.87 33.94
N THR A 336 -10.87 62.01 33.28
CA THR A 336 -10.17 62.07 31.99
C THR A 336 -8.72 61.59 32.06
N GLN A 337 -8.15 61.41 33.26
CA GLN A 337 -6.84 60.78 33.44
C GLN A 337 -6.87 59.26 33.21
N TYR A 338 -8.05 58.63 33.32
CA TYR A 338 -8.24 57.19 33.16
C TYR A 338 -8.82 56.85 31.79
N ALA A 339 -9.87 57.56 31.37
CA ALA A 339 -10.44 57.43 30.03
C ALA A 339 -11.19 58.71 29.62
N ALA A 340 -11.34 58.94 28.32
CA ALA A 340 -12.02 60.13 27.78
C ALA A 340 -13.46 60.27 28.30
N THR A 341 -14.15 59.15 28.51
CA THR A 341 -15.50 59.05 29.06
C THR A 341 -15.58 57.93 30.09
N ALA A 342 -16.51 58.03 31.04
CA ALA A 342 -16.61 57.09 32.16
C ALA A 342 -16.82 55.63 31.70
N ASN A 343 -17.61 55.40 30.65
CA ASN A 343 -17.89 54.08 30.10
C ASN A 343 -16.68 53.39 29.43
N LEU A 344 -15.57 54.10 29.22
CA LEU A 344 -14.31 53.56 28.70
C LEU A 344 -13.29 53.27 29.81
N ALA A 345 -13.59 53.64 31.06
CA ALA A 345 -12.75 53.38 32.21
C ALA A 345 -13.20 52.09 32.91
N THR A 346 -12.25 51.40 33.57
CA THR A 346 -12.57 50.21 34.36
C THR A 346 -13.50 50.55 35.53
N ARG A 347 -14.17 49.52 36.07
CA ARG A 347 -15.02 49.64 37.26
C ARG A 347 -14.28 50.38 38.39
N GLU A 348 -13.07 49.95 38.71
CA GLU A 348 -12.27 50.48 39.81
C GLU A 348 -11.91 51.95 39.56
N GLN A 349 -11.60 52.32 38.32
CA GLN A 349 -11.34 53.71 37.93
C GLN A 349 -12.59 54.59 38.07
N GLN A 350 -13.76 54.08 37.65
CA GLN A 350 -15.02 54.81 37.82
C GLN A 350 -15.37 55.01 39.29
N ILE A 351 -15.16 53.99 40.12
CA ILE A 351 -15.39 54.07 41.55
C ILE A 351 -14.42 55.06 42.20
N ALA A 352 -13.14 55.08 41.82
CA ALA A 352 -12.17 56.03 42.35
C ALA A 352 -12.56 57.50 42.10
N ILE A 353 -13.17 57.77 40.93
CA ILE A 353 -13.72 59.10 40.63
C ILE A 353 -15.03 59.36 41.39
N ALA A 354 -15.83 58.31 41.63
CA ALA A 354 -17.05 58.40 42.41
C ALA A 354 -16.78 58.70 43.88
N GLU A 355 -15.76 58.11 44.50
CA GLU A 355 -15.32 58.45 45.85
C GLU A 355 -14.88 59.91 45.96
N LYS A 356 -14.17 60.44 44.96
CA LYS A 356 -13.82 61.88 44.90
C LYS A 356 -15.07 62.76 44.75
N THR A 357 -16.00 62.35 43.91
CA THR A 357 -17.28 63.06 43.69
C THR A 357 -18.10 63.07 44.97
N GLN A 358 -18.19 61.93 45.67
CA GLN A 358 -18.88 61.79 46.95
C GLN A 358 -18.20 62.59 48.07
N ALA A 359 -16.87 62.60 48.13
CA ALA A 359 -16.17 63.44 49.10
C ALA A 359 -16.43 64.94 48.87
N GLY A 360 -16.62 65.37 47.62
CA GLY A 360 -16.87 66.77 47.26
C GLY A 360 -18.34 67.20 47.31
N GLN A 361 -19.29 66.31 47.00
CA GLN A 361 -20.72 66.64 46.84
C GLN A 361 -21.65 65.81 47.74
N GLY A 362 -21.11 64.87 48.51
CA GLY A 362 -21.89 63.85 49.21
C GLY A 362 -22.54 62.85 48.25
N TRP A 363 -23.46 62.03 48.76
CA TRP A 363 -24.24 61.07 47.95
C TRP A 363 -25.29 61.73 47.04
N GLY A 364 -25.40 63.06 47.08
CA GLY A 364 -26.35 63.86 46.29
C GLY A 364 -26.07 63.88 44.79
N ALA A 365 -24.91 63.39 44.35
CA ALA A 365 -24.60 63.19 42.92
C ALA A 365 -25.42 62.06 42.29
N TRP A 366 -25.98 61.13 43.09
CA TRP A 366 -26.80 60.00 42.64
C TRP A 366 -28.15 59.93 43.39
N PRO A 367 -28.95 61.01 43.37
CA PRO A 367 -29.99 61.26 44.37
C PRO A 367 -31.12 60.22 44.37
N ALA A 368 -31.42 59.61 43.21
CA ALA A 368 -32.52 58.65 43.09
C ALA A 368 -32.15 57.27 43.66
N CYS A 369 -30.95 56.79 43.36
CA CYS A 369 -30.51 55.47 43.82
C CYS A 369 -29.93 55.51 45.24
N THR A 370 -29.20 56.56 45.63
CA THR A 370 -28.67 56.67 47.00
C THR A 370 -29.79 56.83 48.03
N ALA A 371 -30.89 57.52 47.69
CA ALA A 371 -32.08 57.58 48.53
C ALA A 371 -32.74 56.21 48.74
N LYS A 372 -32.80 55.37 47.70
CA LYS A 372 -33.30 53.99 47.81
C LYS A 372 -32.40 53.09 48.65
N MET A 373 -31.10 53.38 48.66
CA MET A 373 -30.09 52.66 49.41
C MET A 373 -29.91 53.18 50.85
N GLY A 374 -30.60 54.27 51.23
CA GLY A 374 -30.52 54.87 52.56
C GLY A 374 -29.23 55.65 52.84
N LEU A 375 -28.51 56.05 51.79
CA LEU A 375 -27.25 56.81 51.87
C LEU A 375 -27.57 58.30 51.69
N ARG A 376 -27.05 59.16 52.59
CA ARG A 376 -27.22 60.62 52.55
C ARG A 376 -25.89 61.34 52.66
#